data_AF-A0A317ZGS5-F1
#
_entry.id   AF-A0A317ZGS5-F1
#
_cell.length_a   1.000
_cell.length_b   1.000
_cell.length_c   1.000
_cell.angle_alpha   90.00
_cell.angle_beta   90.00
_cell.angle_gamma   90.00
#
_symmetry.space_group_name_H-M   'P 1'
#
loop_
_entity.id
_entity.type
_entity.pdbx_description
1 polymer ?
#
loop_
_entity_poly.entity_id
_entity_poly.type
_entity_poly.pdbx_seq_one_letter_code
_entity_poly.pdbx_strand_id
1 'polypeptide(L)'
;MKTLKTFQILILGLSLTSLPQAGFAEHHEERAKERESRMLMHLLKMDDTELTKLRQTVERIEAMSPEERANMRKRLGKLQDMTPERRKALRERFEAIPKEKREAMRQRWMEMKPEERREWRQKLRNMSPEQRAKAMEEAGFMPPRHHGKKREGKEGPPPPLD
;
A
#
# COMPACT_ATOMS: atom_id res chain seq x y z
N MET A 1 52.88 -2.74 68.38
CA MET A 1 53.28 -1.38 67.96
C MET A 1 52.30 -0.91 66.88
N LYS A 2 51.49 0.11 67.22
CA LYS A 2 50.88 1.22 66.43
C LYS A 2 50.62 0.96 64.92
N THR A 3 49.42 1.14 64.36
CA THR A 3 48.50 2.31 64.32
C THR A 3 47.05 1.89 63.93
N LEU A 4 45.96 2.37 64.58
CA LEU A 4 45.06 3.49 64.18
C LEU A 4 44.73 3.51 62.66
N LYS A 5 43.48 3.62 62.16
CA LYS A 5 42.36 4.51 62.53
C LYS A 5 41.11 4.20 61.65
N THR A 6 39.93 4.21 62.27
CA THR A 6 38.62 4.80 61.85
C THR A 6 38.09 4.79 60.40
N PHE A 7 36.79 4.43 60.30
CA PHE A 7 35.69 5.01 59.49
C PHE A 7 35.81 5.03 57.95
N GLN A 8 34.85 4.41 57.25
CA GLN A 8 33.66 5.11 56.71
C GLN A 8 32.74 4.13 55.96
N ILE A 9 31.46 4.14 56.32
CA ILE A 9 30.37 3.63 55.49
C ILE A 9 30.37 4.48 54.22
N LEU A 10 30.64 3.88 53.06
CA LEU A 10 30.43 4.55 51.79
C LEU A 10 29.34 3.83 50.99
N ILE A 11 28.26 4.58 50.92
CA ILE A 11 26.99 4.37 50.25
C ILE A 11 27.16 3.74 48.87
N LEU A 12 26.33 2.73 48.63
CA LEU A 12 25.94 2.22 47.32
C LEU A 12 25.55 3.39 46.40
N GLY A 13 26.51 3.90 45.63
CA GLY A 13 26.26 4.77 44.49
C GLY A 13 26.03 3.90 43.27
N LEU A 14 24.88 3.23 43.20
CA LEU A 14 24.38 2.67 41.94
C LEU A 14 24.05 3.89 41.07
N SER A 15 25.05 4.35 40.30
CA SER A 15 24.84 5.28 39.20
C SER A 15 23.93 4.57 38.22
N LEU A 16 22.63 4.73 38.40
CA LEU A 16 21.64 4.50 37.38
C LEU A 16 21.97 5.54 36.29
N THR A 17 22.87 5.17 35.39
CA THR A 17 23.12 5.92 34.18
C THR A 17 21.79 6.00 33.45
N SER A 18 21.15 7.16 33.55
CA SER A 18 20.07 7.56 32.68
C SER A 18 20.57 7.35 31.26
N LEU A 19 20.07 6.31 30.60
CA LEU A 19 20.31 6.09 29.18
C LEU A 19 19.94 7.38 28.45
N PRO A 20 20.85 7.98 27.66
CA PRO A 20 20.53 9.19 26.93
C PRO A 20 19.44 8.83 25.92
N GLN A 21 18.23 9.36 26.12
CA GLN A 21 17.14 9.29 25.13
C GLN A 21 17.56 9.89 23.76
N ALA A 22 18.68 10.61 23.69
CA ALA A 22 19.26 11.16 22.48
C ALA A 22 19.78 10.11 21.47
N GLY A 23 20.28 8.95 21.93
CA GLY A 23 20.86 7.94 21.01
C GLY A 23 19.83 7.28 20.08
N PHE A 24 18.56 7.24 20.49
CA PHE A 24 17.48 6.76 19.62
C PHE A 24 17.15 7.78 18.53
N ALA A 25 17.11 9.08 18.85
CA ALA A 25 16.79 10.13 17.89
C ALA A 25 17.86 10.25 16.78
N GLU A 26 19.15 10.24 17.15
CA GLU A 26 20.26 10.35 16.19
C GLU A 26 20.30 9.17 15.22
N HIS A 27 20.12 7.94 15.70
CA HIS A 27 20.10 6.75 14.85
C HIS A 27 18.88 6.72 13.91
N HIS A 28 17.76 7.34 14.27
CA HIS A 28 16.60 7.48 13.39
C HIS A 28 16.84 8.50 12.27
N GLU A 29 17.52 9.61 12.58
CA GLU A 29 17.88 10.66 11.62
C GLU A 29 18.95 10.18 10.63
N GLU A 30 20.00 9.50 11.11
CA GLU A 30 21.06 8.96 10.25
C GLU A 30 20.50 7.94 9.25
N ARG A 31 19.61 7.04 9.71
CA ARG A 31 18.89 6.13 8.81
C ARG A 31 17.94 6.83 7.83
N ALA A 32 17.42 8.01 8.16
CA ALA A 32 16.64 8.80 7.22
C ALA A 32 17.55 9.38 6.11
N LYS A 33 18.66 10.00 6.47
CA LYS A 33 19.67 10.54 5.54
C LYS A 33 20.23 9.48 4.60
N GLU A 34 20.49 8.27 5.09
CA GLU A 34 20.90 7.14 4.25
C GLU A 34 19.82 6.73 3.24
N ARG A 35 18.55 6.72 3.66
CA ARG A 35 17.43 6.39 2.76
C ARG A 35 17.25 7.47 1.70
N GLU A 36 17.35 8.74 2.08
CA GLU A 36 17.34 9.87 1.15
C GLU A 36 18.47 9.77 0.14
N SER A 37 19.69 9.51 0.60
CA SER A 37 20.87 9.32 -0.27
C SER A 37 20.66 8.18 -1.27
N ARG A 38 20.13 7.02 -0.82
CA ARG A 38 19.80 5.90 -1.71
C ARG A 38 18.71 6.25 -2.73
N MET A 39 17.70 7.01 -2.32
CA MET A 39 16.64 7.47 -3.21
C MET A 39 17.18 8.41 -4.28
N LEU A 40 17.96 9.42 -3.88
CA LEU A 40 18.61 10.34 -4.81
C LEU A 40 19.49 9.59 -5.80
N MET A 41 20.26 8.60 -5.34
CA MET A 41 21.06 7.78 -6.25
C MET A 41 20.24 6.93 -7.21
N HIS A 42 19.02 6.52 -6.83
CA HIS A 42 18.11 5.85 -7.76
C HIS A 42 17.56 6.85 -8.80
N LEU A 43 17.13 8.04 -8.38
CA LEU A 43 16.62 9.08 -9.27
C LEU A 43 17.65 9.54 -10.30
N LEU A 44 18.92 9.70 -9.89
CA LEU A 44 20.00 10.06 -10.79
C LEU A 44 20.32 8.99 -11.85
N LYS A 45 19.88 7.74 -11.63
CA LYS A 45 20.06 6.63 -12.59
C LYS A 45 18.85 6.45 -13.51
N MET A 46 17.72 7.08 -13.21
CA MET A 46 16.52 7.01 -14.04
C MET A 46 16.72 7.81 -15.31
N ASP A 47 16.13 7.35 -16.41
CA ASP A 47 16.06 8.13 -17.64
C ASP A 47 14.95 9.21 -17.58
N ASP A 48 14.93 10.12 -18.57
CA ASP A 48 13.96 11.22 -18.64
C ASP A 48 12.51 10.74 -18.69
N THR A 49 12.26 9.58 -19.29
CA THR A 49 10.91 9.00 -19.39
C THR A 49 10.45 8.48 -18.03
N GLU A 50 11.34 7.82 -17.30
CA GLU A 50 11.08 7.34 -15.94
C GLU A 50 10.86 8.50 -14.97
N LEU A 51 11.71 9.53 -15.04
CA LEU A 51 11.56 10.75 -14.23
C LEU A 51 10.24 11.46 -14.52
N THR A 52 9.81 11.52 -15.78
CA THR A 52 8.51 12.09 -16.16
C THR A 52 7.34 11.31 -15.54
N LYS A 53 7.37 9.98 -15.61
CA LYS A 53 6.33 9.12 -15.00
C LYS A 53 6.30 9.22 -13.49
N LEU A 54 7.46 9.38 -12.85
CA LEU A 54 7.57 9.61 -11.42
C LEU A 54 6.92 10.95 -11.04
N ARG A 55 7.24 12.04 -11.75
CA ARG A 55 6.65 13.36 -11.51
C ARG A 55 5.12 13.34 -11.60
N GLN A 56 4.58 12.74 -12.66
CA GLN A 56 3.13 12.56 -12.83
C GLN A 56 2.51 11.73 -11.69
N THR A 57 3.27 10.82 -11.09
CA THR A 57 2.81 10.03 -9.95
C THR A 57 2.82 10.84 -8.66
N VAL A 58 3.85 11.66 -8.45
CA VAL A 58 3.92 12.59 -7.32
C VAL A 58 2.77 13.60 -7.38
N GLU A 59 2.56 14.27 -8.52
CA GLU A 59 1.45 15.22 -8.72
C GLU A 59 0.09 14.60 -8.39
N ARG A 60 -0.13 13.34 -8.82
CA ARG A 60 -1.36 12.60 -8.51
C ARG A 60 -1.52 12.33 -7.02
N ILE A 61 -0.44 11.99 -6.32
CA ILE A 61 -0.45 11.74 -4.87
C ILE A 61 -0.67 13.05 -4.11
N GLU A 62 -0.08 14.15 -4.58
CA GLU A 62 -0.28 15.48 -4.01
C GLU A 62 -1.75 15.90 -4.07
N ALA A 63 -2.42 15.64 -5.19
CA ALA A 63 -3.84 15.91 -5.38
C ALA A 63 -4.78 15.01 -4.55
N MET A 64 -4.30 13.90 -3.97
CA MET A 64 -5.13 13.01 -3.16
C MET A 64 -5.45 13.59 -1.78
N SER A 65 -6.68 13.36 -1.32
CA SER A 65 -7.08 13.62 0.07
C SER A 65 -6.32 12.73 1.07
N PRO A 66 -6.26 13.09 2.36
CA PRO A 66 -5.64 12.24 3.38
C PRO A 66 -6.21 10.81 3.42
N GLU A 67 -7.51 10.68 3.22
CA GLU A 67 -8.21 9.39 3.17
C GLU A 67 -7.81 8.58 1.93
N GLU A 68 -7.76 9.22 0.76
CA GLU A 68 -7.31 8.56 -0.48
C GLU A 68 -5.86 8.07 -0.36
N ARG A 69 -4.98 8.87 0.27
CA ARG A 69 -3.60 8.47 0.57
C ARG A 69 -3.55 7.28 1.53
N ALA A 70 -4.37 7.27 2.58
CA ALA A 70 -4.46 6.15 3.52
C ALA A 70 -4.94 4.87 2.83
N ASN A 71 -5.98 4.97 1.99
CA ASN A 71 -6.49 3.87 1.19
C ASN A 71 -5.46 3.35 0.19
N MET A 72 -4.68 4.24 -0.43
CA MET A 72 -3.56 3.85 -1.31
C MET A 72 -2.50 3.07 -0.54
N ARG A 73 -2.07 3.55 0.64
CA ARG A 73 -1.10 2.84 1.50
C ARG A 73 -1.59 1.45 1.89
N LYS A 74 -2.86 1.31 2.30
CA LYS A 74 -3.49 0.01 2.64
C LYS A 74 -3.45 -0.97 1.46
N ARG A 75 -3.70 -0.48 0.23
CA ARG A 75 -3.65 -1.31 -0.99
C ARG A 75 -2.22 -1.73 -1.33
N LEU A 76 -1.26 -0.81 -1.21
CA LEU A 76 0.15 -1.10 -1.46
C LEU A 76 0.73 -2.08 -0.43
N GLY A 77 0.39 -1.94 0.85
CA GLY A 77 0.77 -2.90 1.89
C GLY A 77 0.29 -4.31 1.57
N LYS A 78 -1.00 -4.46 1.24
CA LYS A 78 -1.56 -5.76 0.80
C LYS A 78 -0.83 -6.38 -0.39
N LEU A 79 -0.32 -5.56 -1.32
CA LEU A 79 0.46 -6.04 -2.46
C LEU A 79 1.88 -6.44 -2.05
N GLN A 80 2.52 -5.68 -1.16
CA GLN A 80 3.84 -5.98 -0.62
C GLN A 80 3.85 -7.28 0.19
N ASP A 81 2.76 -7.56 0.91
CA ASP A 81 2.58 -8.76 1.73
C ASP A 81 2.32 -10.03 0.89
N MET A 82 2.09 -9.91 -0.43
CA MET A 82 1.93 -11.07 -1.30
C MET A 82 3.28 -11.75 -1.58
N THR A 83 3.27 -13.08 -1.69
CA THR A 83 4.45 -13.83 -2.13
C THR A 83 4.91 -13.37 -3.53
N PRO A 84 6.21 -13.47 -3.85
CA PRO A 84 6.73 -13.10 -5.17
C PRO A 84 5.98 -13.78 -6.33
N GLU A 85 5.65 -15.07 -6.18
CA GLU A 85 4.95 -15.88 -7.19
C GLU A 85 3.53 -15.34 -7.41
N ARG A 86 2.84 -14.97 -6.33
CA ARG A 86 1.50 -14.40 -6.41
C ARG A 86 1.51 -13.02 -7.07
N ARG A 87 2.51 -12.18 -6.79
CA ARG A 87 2.69 -10.89 -7.47
C ARG A 87 2.99 -11.07 -8.95
N LYS A 88 3.88 -12.00 -9.30
CA LYS A 88 4.21 -12.34 -10.69
C LYS A 88 2.96 -12.81 -11.44
N ALA A 89 2.20 -13.74 -10.88
CA ALA A 89 0.96 -14.23 -11.48
C ALA A 89 -0.07 -13.11 -11.67
N LEU A 90 -0.16 -12.14 -10.74
CA LEU A 90 -1.05 -10.99 -10.91
C LEU A 90 -0.59 -10.07 -12.06
N ARG A 91 0.72 -9.83 -12.17
CA ARG A 91 1.31 -9.04 -13.26
C ARG A 91 1.08 -9.68 -14.62
N GLU A 92 1.40 -10.97 -14.77
CA GLU A 92 1.20 -11.71 -16.02
C GLU A 92 -0.27 -11.70 -16.46
N ARG A 93 -1.19 -11.87 -15.51
CA ARG A 93 -2.63 -11.78 -15.81
C ARG A 93 -3.07 -10.40 -16.28
N PHE A 94 -2.45 -9.34 -15.76
CA PHE A 94 -2.74 -7.98 -16.19
C PHE A 94 -2.14 -7.68 -17.57
N GLU A 95 -0.92 -8.14 -17.82
CA GLU A 95 -0.22 -7.99 -19.10
C GLU A 95 -0.87 -8.82 -20.22
N ALA A 96 -1.48 -9.96 -19.88
CA ALA A 96 -2.29 -10.75 -20.81
C ALA A 96 -3.54 -10.00 -21.33
N ILE A 97 -3.93 -8.87 -20.71
CA ILE A 97 -5.01 -8.02 -21.22
C ILE A 97 -4.39 -7.04 -22.24
N PRO A 98 -4.87 -7.03 -23.51
CA PRO A 98 -4.40 -6.09 -24.52
C PRO A 98 -4.39 -4.65 -24.02
N LYS A 99 -3.36 -3.88 -24.38
CA LYS A 99 -3.14 -2.53 -23.87
C LYS A 99 -4.33 -1.61 -24.17
N GLU A 100 -4.85 -1.70 -25.39
CA GLU A 100 -5.99 -0.95 -25.90
C GLU A 100 -7.24 -1.29 -25.09
N LYS A 101 -7.44 -2.57 -24.76
CA LYS A 101 -8.55 -3.01 -23.90
C LYS A 101 -8.42 -2.47 -22.47
N ARG A 102 -7.20 -2.46 -21.91
CA ARG A 102 -6.94 -1.86 -20.59
C ARG A 102 -7.22 -0.36 -20.58
N GLU A 103 -6.82 0.34 -21.64
CA GLU A 103 -7.06 1.77 -21.80
C GLU A 103 -8.54 2.09 -21.97
N ALA A 104 -9.25 1.36 -22.81
CA ALA A 104 -10.69 1.52 -23.00
C ALA A 104 -11.46 1.32 -21.67
N MET A 105 -11.16 0.27 -20.90
CA MET A 105 -11.76 0.07 -19.57
C MET A 105 -11.44 1.22 -18.62
N ARG A 106 -10.20 1.74 -18.64
CA ARG A 106 -9.80 2.86 -17.80
C ARG A 106 -10.56 4.13 -18.15
N GLN A 107 -10.67 4.46 -19.44
CA GLN A 107 -11.39 5.65 -19.89
C GLN A 107 -12.86 5.59 -19.48
N ARG A 108 -13.55 4.47 -19.77
CA ARG A 108 -14.93 4.24 -19.33
C ARG A 108 -15.09 4.45 -17.83
N TRP A 109 -14.17 3.90 -17.02
CA TRP A 109 -14.23 4.09 -15.57
C TRP A 109 -14.04 5.55 -15.15
N MET A 110 -13.12 6.28 -15.79
CA MET A 110 -12.85 7.69 -15.48
C MET A 110 -13.99 8.60 -15.89
N GLU A 111 -14.67 8.28 -16.99
CA GLU A 111 -15.86 8.99 -17.48
C GLU A 111 -17.07 8.83 -16.56
N MET A 112 -17.21 7.69 -15.88
CA MET A 112 -18.29 7.47 -14.90
C MET A 112 -18.17 8.44 -13.72
N LYS A 113 -19.27 9.10 -13.35
CA LYS A 113 -19.33 9.95 -12.15
C LYS A 113 -19.25 9.11 -10.87
N PRO A 114 -18.77 9.67 -9.74
CA PRO A 114 -18.70 8.94 -8.47
C PRO A 114 -20.04 8.30 -8.06
N GLU A 115 -21.15 9.00 -8.28
CA GLU A 115 -22.52 8.56 -8.02
C GLU A 115 -22.87 7.33 -8.88
N GLU A 116 -22.63 7.42 -10.19
CA GLU A 116 -22.86 6.33 -11.15
C GLU A 116 -22.02 5.09 -10.78
N ARG A 117 -20.77 5.28 -10.35
CA ARG A 117 -19.92 4.19 -9.85
C ARG A 117 -20.48 3.55 -8.58
N ARG A 118 -21.12 4.31 -7.69
CA ARG A 118 -21.78 3.77 -6.48
C ARG A 118 -23.02 2.97 -6.83
N GLU A 119 -23.88 3.52 -7.67
CA GLU A 119 -25.10 2.85 -8.14
C GLU A 119 -24.80 1.59 -8.95
N TRP A 120 -23.80 1.64 -9.83
CA TRP A 120 -23.37 0.48 -10.60
C TRP A 120 -22.86 -0.65 -9.69
N ARG A 121 -22.02 -0.32 -8.69
CA ARG A 121 -21.58 -1.31 -7.68
C ARG A 121 -22.75 -1.89 -6.89
N GLN A 122 -23.72 -1.06 -6.51
CA GLN A 122 -24.94 -1.46 -5.82
C GLN A 122 -25.79 -2.42 -6.67
N LYS A 123 -25.97 -2.11 -7.96
CA LYS A 123 -26.70 -2.94 -8.93
C LYS A 123 -26.03 -4.30 -9.11
N LEU A 124 -24.71 -4.32 -9.37
CA LEU A 124 -23.94 -5.56 -9.55
C LEU A 124 -23.99 -6.46 -8.31
N ARG A 125 -24.13 -5.89 -7.11
CA ARG A 125 -24.23 -6.65 -5.86
C ARG A 125 -25.45 -7.57 -5.82
N ASN A 126 -26.58 -7.08 -6.31
CA ASN A 126 -27.87 -7.75 -6.24
C ASN A 126 -28.10 -8.74 -7.40
N MET A 127 -27.15 -8.83 -8.34
CA MET A 127 -27.20 -9.74 -9.49
C MET A 127 -26.63 -11.12 -9.18
N SER A 128 -27.13 -12.15 -9.88
CA SER A 128 -26.47 -13.47 -9.92
C SER A 128 -25.07 -13.37 -10.54
N PRO A 129 -24.16 -14.35 -10.31
CA PRO A 129 -22.83 -14.33 -10.91
C PRO A 129 -22.84 -14.21 -12.45
N GLU A 130 -23.76 -14.91 -13.10
CA GLU A 130 -23.92 -14.88 -14.57
C GLU A 130 -24.44 -13.53 -15.05
N GLN A 131 -25.47 -12.99 -14.39
CA GLN A 131 -26.00 -11.65 -14.70
C GLN A 131 -24.95 -10.57 -14.50
N ARG A 132 -24.13 -10.69 -13.44
CA ARG A 132 -23.03 -9.76 -13.16
C ARG A 132 -21.95 -9.82 -14.23
N ALA A 133 -21.58 -11.02 -14.70
CA ALA A 133 -20.61 -11.18 -15.78
C ALA A 133 -21.10 -10.52 -17.06
N LYS A 134 -22.36 -10.78 -17.44
CA LYS A 134 -23.00 -10.16 -18.60
C LYS A 134 -23.06 -8.63 -18.48
N ALA A 135 -23.50 -8.11 -17.34
CA ALA A 135 -23.55 -6.66 -17.11
C ALA A 135 -22.18 -5.97 -17.15
N MET A 136 -21.11 -6.66 -16.73
CA MET A 136 -19.74 -6.15 -16.84
C MET A 136 -19.27 -6.11 -18.30
N GLU A 137 -19.54 -7.17 -19.06
CA GLU A 137 -19.22 -7.23 -20.49
C GLU A 137 -19.97 -6.17 -21.29
N GLU A 138 -21.28 -6.01 -21.06
CA GLU A 138 -22.12 -4.99 -21.69
C GLU A 138 -21.61 -3.57 -21.39
N ALA A 139 -21.13 -3.33 -20.16
CA ALA A 139 -20.52 -2.07 -19.78
C ALA A 139 -19.09 -1.87 -20.33
N GLY A 140 -18.57 -2.83 -21.10
CA GLY A 140 -17.23 -2.78 -21.69
C GLY A 140 -16.10 -3.12 -20.72
N PHE A 141 -16.42 -3.75 -19.59
CA PHE A 141 -15.45 -4.26 -18.63
C PHE A 141 -15.23 -5.76 -18.80
N MET A 142 -14.15 -6.26 -18.21
CA MET A 142 -13.89 -7.71 -18.17
C MET A 142 -14.83 -8.38 -17.15
N PRO A 143 -15.46 -9.53 -17.47
CA PRO A 143 -16.27 -10.25 -16.51
C PRO A 143 -15.42 -10.69 -15.30
N PRO A 144 -16.00 -10.72 -14.09
CA PRO A 144 -15.32 -11.28 -12.94
C PRO A 144 -14.95 -12.74 -13.23
N ARG A 145 -13.72 -13.14 -12.92
CA ARG A 145 -13.33 -14.55 -13.08
C ARG A 145 -14.25 -15.41 -12.21
N HIS A 146 -14.87 -16.40 -12.83
CA HIS A 146 -15.64 -17.38 -12.08
C HIS A 146 -14.65 -18.25 -11.30
N HIS A 147 -14.55 -18.02 -9.99
CA HIS A 147 -13.80 -18.94 -9.14
C HIS A 147 -14.59 -20.24 -9.06
N GLY A 148 -14.15 -21.25 -9.81
CA GLY A 148 -14.67 -22.61 -9.73
C GLY A 148 -14.49 -23.14 -8.31
N LYS A 149 -15.61 -23.11 -7.58
CA LYS A 149 -15.97 -23.69 -6.27
C LYS A 149 -16.71 -22.63 -5.47
N LYS A 150 -18.02 -22.83 -5.29
CA LYS A 150 -18.80 -22.17 -4.24
C LYS A 150 -17.97 -22.24 -2.95
N ARG A 151 -17.66 -21.10 -2.34
CA ARG A 151 -17.43 -21.11 -0.90
C ARG A 151 -18.78 -21.45 -0.30
N GLU A 152 -19.00 -22.73 0.01
CA GLU A 152 -20.14 -23.15 0.81
C GLU A 152 -20.19 -22.25 2.06
N GLY A 153 -21.28 -21.49 2.22
CA GLY A 153 -21.54 -20.71 3.44
C GLY A 153 -21.37 -19.19 3.41
N LYS A 154 -21.19 -18.51 2.25
CA LYS A 154 -21.31 -17.02 2.21
C LYS A 154 -22.20 -16.53 1.07
N GLU A 155 -23.50 -16.82 1.16
CA GLU A 155 -24.56 -16.13 0.40
C GLU A 155 -24.92 -14.78 1.03
N GLY A 156 -23.92 -14.03 1.47
CA GLY A 156 -24.09 -12.67 1.95
C GLY A 156 -23.64 -11.67 0.89
N PRO A 157 -24.27 -10.48 0.78
CA PRO A 157 -23.69 -9.39 0.03
C PRO A 157 -22.22 -9.21 0.45
N PRO A 158 -21.29 -8.93 -0.49
CA PRO A 158 -19.92 -8.57 -0.14
C PRO A 158 -19.92 -7.51 0.97
N PRO A 159 -19.00 -7.59 1.95
CA PRO A 159 -18.95 -6.64 3.04
C PRO A 159 -18.91 -5.21 2.50
N PRO A 160 -19.46 -4.23 3.24
CA PRO A 160 -19.38 -2.83 2.86
C PRO A 160 -17.93 -2.46 2.52
N LEU A 161 -17.77 -1.68 1.46
CA LEU A 161 -16.49 -1.02 1.24
C LEU A 161 -16.49 0.18 2.19
N ASP A 162 -15.70 0.08 3.27
CA ASP A 162 -15.26 1.26 4.03
C ASP A 162 -14.66 2.29 3.07
#